data_AF-A0A9P9YFR2-F1
#
_entry.id   AF-A0A9P9YFR2-F1
#
_cell.length_a   1.000
_cell.length_b   1.000
_cell.length_c   1.000
_cell.angle_alpha   90.00
_cell.angle_beta   90.00
_cell.angle_gamma   90.00
#
_symmetry.space_group_name_H-M   'P 1'
#
loop_
_entity.id
_entity.type
_entity.pdbx_description
1 polymer ?
#
loop_
_entity_poly.entity_id
_entity_poly.type
_entity_poly.pdbx_seq_one_letter_code
_entity_poly.pdbx_strand_id
1 'polypeptide(L)'
;MGSRFYMRNFILFGLLASSYLQIPVGEMEANLDREISVLFKILQKLQTIYGLDRAITFTGNVELRPSLEQRAMDTISLPLYSVRFELGVLNQRYPSDNYVVIVIFTGLDDPSLAAVKDKALQNTEVFFVFLYTSPRNEKKTLWNGLYSRVIRLVLGADDNYNSAHCSQQHQYRTVVYNSSDQAAVTGGGNISLSGCIGLMIVEFIRYLNATFYILPVSGQQTSQYEVIQLPGNQSVDVVANMVDNDSLKSFSPMVTDSQICVVVPNHRLLAPYRYIDKNVNIRTYPIISLSILGVFFIKYFAHRRRSLLDPIFSSFRFHLAIPLPGGQLDRLPLADKLVEVFSFFFLGLLVGATVSVMSTAFTTGMWEPQITNVETMRASGLKILTADPTILQVFKDNILPSSLADLVTVVDMRTKFRYMTGLNHNFAYVVKTHNWKALRLYQQHIKTEPFQIAGKELCSRVRAIRIPISPKSPL
;
A
#
# COMPACT_ATOMS: atom_id res chain seq x y z
N MET A 1 27.06 -22.42 56.41
CA MET A 1 25.68 -21.97 56.15
C MET A 1 25.58 -20.72 55.24
N GLY A 2 26.60 -20.39 54.43
CA GLY A 2 26.61 -19.17 53.61
C GLY A 2 26.39 -19.31 52.09
N SER A 3 26.31 -20.52 51.52
CA SER A 3 26.28 -20.68 50.04
C SER A 3 24.89 -20.66 49.41
N ARG A 4 23.81 -20.87 50.18
CA ARG A 4 22.43 -20.89 49.64
C ARG A 4 21.87 -19.49 49.34
N PHE A 5 22.44 -18.44 49.93
CA PHE A 5 21.94 -17.07 49.76
C PHE A 5 22.39 -16.43 48.43
N TYR A 6 23.56 -16.81 47.90
CA TYR A 6 24.10 -16.23 46.67
C TYR A 6 23.48 -16.79 45.39
N MET A 7 23.13 -18.09 45.35
CA MET A 7 22.49 -18.69 44.16
C MET A 7 21.07 -18.18 43.91
N ARG A 8 20.30 -17.89 44.97
CA ARG A 8 18.90 -17.46 44.84
C ARG A 8 18.77 -16.04 44.30
N ASN A 9 19.71 -15.15 44.64
CA ASN A 9 19.78 -13.80 44.10
C ASN A 9 20.31 -13.75 42.65
N PHE A 10 21.17 -14.70 42.25
CA PHE A 10 21.72 -14.74 40.90
C PHE A 10 20.71 -15.18 39.82
N ILE A 11 19.79 -16.10 40.15
CA ILE A 11 18.70 -16.50 39.25
C ILE A 11 17.67 -15.35 39.10
N LEU A 12 17.48 -14.54 40.14
CA LEU A 12 16.58 -13.38 40.11
C LEU A 12 17.07 -12.27 39.16
N PHE A 13 18.38 -12.03 39.07
CA PHE A 13 18.92 -11.01 38.16
C PHE A 13 18.79 -11.39 36.67
N GLY A 14 18.86 -12.68 36.33
CA GLY A 14 18.60 -13.15 34.96
C GLY A 14 17.14 -13.05 34.54
N LEU A 15 16.20 -13.14 35.49
CA LEU A 15 14.76 -13.01 35.24
C LEU A 15 14.26 -11.56 35.23
N LEU A 16 14.81 -10.71 36.09
CA LEU A 16 14.43 -9.28 36.18
C LEU A 16 14.80 -8.47 34.92
N ALA A 17 15.74 -8.93 34.10
CA ALA A 17 16.10 -8.27 32.85
C ALA A 17 15.08 -8.51 31.70
N SER A 18 14.07 -9.37 31.88
CA SER A 18 13.25 -9.91 30.78
C SER A 18 11.79 -9.44 30.72
N SER A 19 11.29 -8.66 31.69
CA SER A 19 9.85 -8.49 31.87
C SER A 19 9.41 -7.04 32.06
N TYR A 20 9.27 -6.28 30.97
CA TYR A 20 8.36 -5.12 30.87
C TYR A 20 8.02 -4.81 29.40
N LEU A 21 6.89 -5.33 28.90
CA LEU A 21 6.20 -4.74 27.75
C LEU A 21 4.70 -5.12 27.79
N GLN A 22 3.84 -4.17 28.13
CA GLN A 22 2.40 -4.23 27.87
C GLN A 22 2.06 -3.15 26.83
N ILE A 23 1.46 -3.55 25.71
CA ILE A 23 0.99 -2.65 24.65
C ILE A 23 -0.54 -2.53 24.78
N PRO A 24 -1.12 -1.34 24.99
CA PRO A 24 -2.56 -1.17 24.94
C PRO A 24 -3.04 -1.14 23.49
N VAL A 25 -4.07 -1.92 23.18
CA VAL A 25 -4.81 -1.85 21.92
C VAL A 25 -5.90 -0.79 22.11
N GLY A 26 -5.73 0.37 21.49
CA GLY A 26 -6.70 1.47 21.55
C GLY A 26 -7.93 1.21 20.67
N GLU A 27 -9.11 1.44 21.25
CA GLU A 27 -10.42 1.32 20.60
C GLU A 27 -10.62 2.37 19.49
N MET A 28 -11.23 1.91 18.39
CA MET A 28 -11.31 2.58 17.08
C MET A 28 -12.47 3.58 16.95
N GLU A 29 -13.27 3.79 18.01
CA GLU A 29 -14.47 4.66 17.98
C GLU A 29 -14.13 6.16 18.01
N ALA A 30 -12.90 6.53 18.37
CA ALA A 30 -12.48 7.93 18.53
C ALA A 30 -12.23 8.73 17.23
N ASN A 31 -12.44 8.16 16.03
CA ASN A 31 -12.05 8.81 14.77
C ASN A 31 -13.18 9.50 13.98
N LEU A 32 -14.45 9.15 14.18
CA LEU A 32 -15.54 9.74 13.39
C LEU A 32 -15.69 11.25 13.65
N ASP A 33 -15.57 11.64 14.91
CA ASP A 33 -15.63 13.06 15.31
C ASP A 33 -14.54 13.89 14.64
N ARG A 34 -13.32 13.34 14.60
CA ARG A 34 -12.19 13.98 13.94
C ARG A 34 -12.41 14.12 12.44
N GLU A 35 -12.96 13.10 11.78
CA GLU A 35 -13.22 13.13 10.34
C GLU A 35 -14.29 14.15 9.96
N ILE A 36 -15.36 14.26 10.75
CA ILE A 36 -16.39 15.29 10.59
C ILE A 36 -15.77 16.70 10.76
N SER A 37 -14.91 16.90 11.76
CA SER A 37 -14.21 18.18 11.93
C SER A 37 -13.28 18.53 10.76
N VAL A 38 -12.59 17.54 10.18
CA VAL A 38 -11.76 17.75 8.99
C VAL A 38 -12.62 18.09 7.78
N LEU A 39 -13.75 17.41 7.60
CA LEU A 39 -14.69 17.71 6.53
C LEU A 39 -15.18 19.15 6.60
N PHE A 40 -15.61 19.63 7.76
CA PHE A 40 -16.08 21.02 7.88
C PHE A 40 -15.00 22.06 7.57
N LYS A 41 -13.73 21.79 7.92
CA LYS A 41 -12.61 22.64 7.50
C LYS A 41 -12.40 22.64 5.99
N ILE A 42 -12.62 21.51 5.32
CA ILE A 42 -12.56 21.43 3.85
C ILE A 42 -13.72 22.21 3.24
N LEU A 43 -14.93 22.04 3.75
CA LEU A 43 -16.12 22.76 3.28
C LEU A 43 -16.00 24.26 3.45
N GLN A 44 -15.42 24.74 4.55
CA GLN A 44 -15.14 26.16 4.76
C GLN A 44 -14.18 26.71 3.68
N LYS A 45 -13.15 25.95 3.30
CA LYS A 45 -12.26 26.32 2.20
C LYS A 45 -12.97 26.30 0.85
N LEU A 46 -13.79 25.28 0.60
CA LEU A 46 -14.57 25.18 -0.64
C LEU A 46 -15.59 26.33 -0.75
N GLN A 47 -16.21 26.73 0.36
CA GLN A 47 -17.08 27.90 0.41
C GLN A 47 -16.34 29.16 -0.04
N THR A 48 -15.12 29.38 0.46
CA THR A 48 -14.32 30.55 0.09
C THR A 48 -13.89 30.53 -1.39
N ILE A 49 -13.63 29.34 -1.94
CA ILE A 49 -13.11 29.18 -3.32
C ILE A 49 -14.23 29.22 -4.36
N TYR A 50 -15.32 28.51 -4.11
CA TYR A 50 -16.38 28.24 -5.08
C TYR A 50 -17.66 29.06 -4.86
N GLY A 51 -17.70 29.89 -3.80
CA GLY A 51 -18.92 30.65 -3.48
C GLY A 51 -20.10 29.73 -3.18
N LEU A 52 -19.86 28.66 -2.40
CA LEU A 52 -20.95 27.82 -1.93
C LEU A 52 -21.84 28.66 -1.03
N ASP A 53 -23.14 28.74 -1.33
CA ASP A 53 -24.04 29.62 -0.58
C ASP A 53 -24.84 28.88 0.48
N ARG A 54 -24.98 27.55 0.35
CA ARG A 54 -25.85 26.72 1.19
C ARG A 54 -25.36 25.28 1.28
N ALA A 55 -25.70 24.61 2.37
CA ALA A 55 -25.39 23.19 2.59
C ALA A 55 -26.68 22.40 2.92
N ILE A 56 -26.83 21.22 2.32
CA ILE A 56 -27.92 20.29 2.60
C ILE A 56 -27.31 19.03 3.23
N THR A 57 -27.77 18.63 4.40
CA THR A 57 -27.31 17.40 5.05
C THR A 57 -28.42 16.35 5.05
N PHE A 58 -28.13 15.19 4.48
CA PHE A 58 -28.95 13.99 4.62
C PHE A 58 -28.31 13.11 5.70
N THR A 59 -28.95 13.04 6.86
CA THR A 59 -28.52 12.19 7.97
C THR A 59 -29.48 11.01 8.10
N GLY A 60 -28.94 9.79 7.97
CA GLY A 60 -29.68 8.56 8.27
C GLY A 60 -29.90 8.38 9.77
N ASN A 61 -30.09 7.14 10.22
CA ASN A 61 -30.28 6.77 11.64
C ASN A 61 -29.03 6.95 12.53
N VAL A 62 -28.12 7.86 12.18
CA VAL A 62 -26.85 8.06 12.88
C VAL A 62 -27.02 9.16 13.93
N GLU A 63 -27.16 8.76 15.19
CA GLU A 63 -27.12 9.70 16.32
C GLU A 63 -25.68 10.15 16.61
N LEU A 64 -25.35 11.38 16.21
CA LEU A 64 -24.12 12.08 16.60
C LEU A 64 -24.37 12.95 17.84
N ARG A 65 -23.42 12.98 18.78
CA ARG A 65 -23.46 13.87 19.96
C ARG A 65 -22.15 14.67 20.04
N PRO A 66 -22.14 16.02 19.92
CA PRO A 66 -23.27 16.87 19.48
C PRO A 66 -23.71 16.53 18.05
N SER A 67 -24.93 16.93 17.67
CA SER A 67 -25.52 16.60 16.37
C SER A 67 -24.70 17.17 15.21
N LEU A 68 -24.84 16.60 14.01
CA LEU A 68 -24.13 17.10 12.83
C LEU A 68 -24.46 18.57 12.56
N GLU A 69 -25.73 18.92 12.71
CA GLU A 69 -26.24 20.28 12.50
C GLU A 69 -25.61 21.26 13.46
N GLN A 70 -25.52 20.91 14.75
CA GLN A 70 -24.88 21.76 15.75
C GLN A 70 -23.41 21.99 15.40
N ARG A 71 -22.66 20.92 15.08
CA ARG A 71 -21.25 21.03 14.71
C ARG A 71 -21.03 21.82 13.41
N ALA A 72 -21.94 21.67 12.45
CA ALA A 72 -21.91 22.42 11.20
C ALA A 72 -22.16 23.91 11.45
N MET A 73 -23.17 24.27 12.26
CA MET A 73 -23.44 25.65 12.65
C MET A 73 -22.28 26.29 13.42
N ASP A 74 -21.58 25.51 14.24
CA ASP A 74 -20.40 26.00 14.99
C ASP A 74 -19.17 26.24 14.09
N THR A 75 -19.10 25.60 12.92
CA THR A 75 -17.90 25.61 12.07
C THR A 75 -18.07 26.37 10.75
N ILE A 76 -19.27 26.35 10.17
CA ILE A 76 -19.55 26.87 8.83
C ILE A 76 -20.63 27.95 8.94
N SER A 77 -20.40 29.09 8.30
CA SER A 77 -21.35 30.22 8.26
C SER A 77 -22.49 30.06 7.23
N LEU A 78 -22.67 28.85 6.68
CA LEU A 78 -23.63 28.57 5.64
C LEU A 78 -25.01 28.23 6.23
N PRO A 79 -26.10 28.71 5.61
CA PRO A 79 -27.42 28.16 5.86
C PRO A 79 -27.41 26.64 5.62
N LEU A 80 -27.76 25.90 6.67
CA LEU A 80 -27.79 24.44 6.68
C LEU A 80 -29.23 23.95 6.64
N TYR A 81 -29.56 23.14 5.63
CA TYR A 81 -30.84 22.45 5.52
C TYR A 81 -30.65 20.98 5.89
N SER A 82 -31.12 20.59 7.08
CA SER A 82 -31.11 19.19 7.49
C SER A 82 -32.34 18.47 6.99
N VAL A 83 -32.12 17.41 6.21
CA VAL A 83 -33.16 16.53 5.68
C VAL A 83 -33.07 15.21 6.42
N ARG A 84 -34.04 14.99 7.30
CA ARG A 84 -34.23 13.69 7.95
C ARG A 84 -35.01 12.76 7.04
N PHE A 85 -34.61 11.50 6.98
CA PHE A 85 -35.26 10.49 6.13
C PHE A 85 -36.76 10.32 6.44
N GLU A 86 -37.19 10.61 7.67
CA GLU A 86 -38.59 10.54 8.11
C GLU A 86 -39.51 11.56 7.42
N LEU A 87 -38.94 12.63 6.84
CA LEU A 87 -39.69 13.72 6.23
C LEU A 87 -40.03 13.47 4.74
N GLY A 88 -39.58 12.35 4.17
CA GLY A 88 -39.82 12.00 2.76
C GLY A 88 -39.00 12.83 1.76
N VAL A 89 -39.30 12.68 0.47
CA VAL A 89 -38.65 13.42 -0.63
C VAL A 89 -38.98 14.91 -0.49
N LEU A 90 -37.97 15.78 -0.48
CA LEU A 90 -38.19 17.22 -0.38
C LEU A 90 -38.84 17.74 -1.67
N ASN A 91 -40.16 17.92 -1.66
CA ASN A 91 -40.89 18.60 -2.75
C ASN A 91 -40.62 20.13 -2.82
N GLN A 92 -39.50 20.61 -2.26
CA GLN A 92 -39.15 22.03 -2.27
C GLN A 92 -38.18 22.31 -3.42
N ARG A 93 -38.51 23.32 -4.23
CA ARG A 93 -37.56 23.88 -5.20
C ARG A 93 -36.43 24.55 -4.43
N TYR A 94 -35.20 24.12 -4.64
CA TYR A 94 -34.00 24.73 -4.09
C TYR A 94 -33.69 26.03 -4.87
N PRO A 95 -33.80 27.23 -4.26
CA PRO A 95 -33.84 28.49 -5.01
C PRO A 95 -32.46 29.10 -5.34
N SER A 96 -31.40 28.31 -5.56
CA SER A 96 -30.06 28.80 -5.95
C SER A 96 -29.28 27.70 -6.67
N ASP A 97 -28.18 28.01 -7.33
CA ASP A 97 -27.48 27.01 -8.16
C ASP A 97 -26.22 26.41 -7.51
N ASN A 98 -25.81 26.89 -6.32
CA ASN A 98 -24.56 26.48 -5.65
C ASN A 98 -24.81 25.86 -4.26
N TYR A 99 -24.95 24.54 -4.20
CA TYR A 99 -25.10 23.79 -2.94
C TYR A 99 -24.03 22.72 -2.76
N VAL A 100 -23.70 22.46 -1.49
CA VAL A 100 -23.06 21.21 -1.09
C VAL A 100 -24.07 20.28 -0.43
N VAL A 101 -24.17 19.05 -0.94
CA VAL A 101 -24.99 17.98 -0.37
C VAL A 101 -24.10 17.00 0.38
N ILE A 102 -24.29 16.89 1.68
CA ILE A 102 -23.55 15.98 2.56
C ILE A 102 -24.46 14.83 2.96
N VAL A 103 -24.08 13.60 2.65
CA VAL A 103 -24.90 12.41 2.87
C VAL A 103 -24.18 11.49 3.84
N ILE A 104 -24.74 11.31 5.03
CA ILE A 104 -24.25 10.35 6.03
C ILE A 104 -25.12 9.10 5.97
N PHE A 105 -24.53 7.97 5.62
CA PHE A 105 -25.24 6.72 5.40
C PHE A 105 -24.54 5.53 6.07
N THR A 106 -25.34 4.54 6.47
CA THR A 106 -24.89 3.35 7.22
C THR A 106 -24.76 2.09 6.37
N GLY A 107 -25.25 2.13 5.14
CA GLY A 107 -25.24 1.02 4.19
C GLY A 107 -25.83 1.42 2.85
N LEU A 108 -25.77 0.53 1.84
CA LEU A 108 -26.35 0.81 0.52
C LEU A 108 -27.88 0.87 0.53
N ASP A 109 -28.50 0.20 1.51
CA ASP A 109 -29.94 0.21 1.74
C ASP A 109 -30.40 1.38 2.63
N ASP A 110 -29.49 2.32 2.96
CA ASP A 110 -29.82 3.47 3.79
C ASP A 110 -30.78 4.42 3.02
N PRO A 111 -31.95 4.76 3.59
CA PRO A 111 -32.94 5.59 2.92
C PRO A 111 -32.40 6.99 2.56
N SER A 112 -31.35 7.47 3.23
CA SER A 112 -30.68 8.73 2.86
C SER A 112 -30.09 8.70 1.45
N LEU A 113 -29.69 7.54 0.92
CA LEU A 113 -29.21 7.42 -0.46
C LEU A 113 -30.34 7.53 -1.49
N ALA A 114 -31.54 7.07 -1.14
CA ALA A 114 -32.72 7.22 -2.00
C ALA A 114 -33.17 8.69 -2.08
N ALA A 115 -33.06 9.44 -0.97
CA ALA A 115 -33.38 10.87 -0.91
C ALA A 115 -32.47 11.73 -1.79
N VAL A 116 -31.23 11.29 -2.04
CA VAL A 116 -30.27 11.96 -2.95
C VAL A 116 -30.67 11.83 -4.42
N LYS A 117 -31.52 10.86 -4.77
CA LYS A 117 -32.00 10.63 -6.15
C LYS A 117 -33.09 11.63 -6.58
N ASP A 118 -33.24 12.74 -5.88
CA ASP A 118 -34.18 13.79 -6.22
C ASP A 118 -33.83 14.39 -7.59
N LYS A 119 -34.81 14.43 -8.51
CA LYS A 119 -34.65 15.03 -9.84
C LYS A 119 -34.29 16.52 -9.76
N ALA A 120 -34.69 17.22 -8.69
CA ALA A 120 -34.34 18.61 -8.50
C ALA A 120 -32.83 18.82 -8.20
N LEU A 121 -32.18 17.85 -7.56
CA LEU A 121 -30.73 17.87 -7.28
C LEU A 121 -29.90 17.43 -8.49
N GLN A 122 -30.49 16.74 -9.46
CA GLN A 122 -29.80 16.28 -10.67
C GLN A 122 -29.62 17.39 -11.71
N ASN A 123 -30.45 18.42 -11.67
CA ASN A 123 -30.47 19.50 -12.67
C ASN A 123 -29.69 20.75 -12.24
N THR A 124 -28.96 20.70 -11.11
CA THR A 124 -28.20 21.83 -10.56
C THR A 124 -26.73 21.44 -10.32
N GLU A 125 -25.84 22.43 -10.31
CA GLU A 125 -24.42 22.21 -10.02
C GLU A 125 -24.23 21.91 -8.51
N VAL A 126 -24.39 20.64 -8.16
CA VAL A 126 -24.36 20.19 -6.77
C VAL A 126 -23.05 19.47 -6.47
N PHE A 127 -22.38 19.88 -5.39
CA PHE A 127 -21.24 19.18 -4.84
C PHE A 127 -21.68 18.10 -3.85
N PHE A 128 -21.49 16.82 -4.17
CA PHE A 128 -21.86 15.73 -3.27
C PHE A 128 -20.69 15.24 -2.41
N VAL A 129 -20.93 15.10 -1.11
CA VAL A 129 -20.03 14.51 -0.12
C VAL A 129 -20.72 13.32 0.53
N PHE A 130 -20.19 12.13 0.33
CA PHE A 130 -20.72 10.90 0.94
C PHE A 130 -19.84 10.46 2.11
N LEU A 131 -20.44 10.32 3.29
CA LEU A 131 -19.80 9.85 4.52
C LEU A 131 -20.45 8.53 4.95
N TYR A 132 -19.67 7.46 4.88
CA TYR A 132 -20.10 6.15 5.35
C TYR A 132 -19.81 5.99 6.85
N THR A 133 -20.80 5.56 7.63
CA THR A 133 -20.64 5.22 9.05
C THR A 133 -21.05 3.77 9.30
N SER A 134 -20.24 3.01 10.04
CA SER A 134 -20.61 1.62 10.37
C SER A 134 -21.76 1.60 11.38
N PRO A 135 -22.79 0.75 11.23
CA PRO A 135 -23.86 0.61 12.22
C PRO A 135 -23.29 0.16 13.58
N ARG A 136 -23.78 0.79 14.66
CA ARG A 136 -23.16 0.74 16.00
C ARG A 136 -23.31 -0.59 16.74
N ASN A 137 -24.17 -1.50 16.28
CA ASN A 137 -24.59 -2.69 17.05
C ASN A 137 -24.54 -4.03 16.31
N GLU A 138 -24.03 -4.09 15.08
CA GLU A 138 -23.81 -5.39 14.46
C GLU A 138 -22.48 -5.97 14.95
N LYS A 139 -22.57 -6.99 15.81
CA LYS A 139 -21.44 -7.85 16.19
C LYS A 139 -20.65 -8.14 14.91
N LYS A 140 -19.35 -7.82 14.92
CA LYS A 140 -18.40 -7.99 13.81
C LYS A 140 -18.34 -9.46 13.34
N THR A 141 -19.35 -9.93 12.63
CA THR A 141 -19.31 -11.17 11.86
C THR A 141 -18.70 -10.83 10.50
N LEU A 142 -17.38 -10.98 10.45
CA LEU A 142 -16.65 -11.49 9.29
C LEU A 142 -16.94 -10.84 7.92
N TRP A 143 -17.10 -9.50 7.89
CA TRP A 143 -17.08 -8.70 6.66
C TRP A 143 -16.15 -7.47 6.75
N ASN A 144 -15.10 -7.55 7.57
CA ASN A 144 -14.07 -6.51 7.59
C ASN A 144 -12.97 -6.84 6.56
N GLY A 145 -13.18 -6.40 5.33
CA GLY A 145 -12.15 -6.52 4.30
C GLY A 145 -12.28 -5.64 3.06
N LEU A 146 -13.46 -5.11 2.71
CA LEU A 146 -13.59 -4.55 1.35
C LEU A 146 -14.37 -3.25 1.12
N TYR A 147 -14.88 -2.56 2.14
CA TYR A 147 -15.51 -1.26 1.90
C TYR A 147 -15.08 -0.25 2.97
N SER A 148 -13.93 0.38 2.73
CA SER A 148 -13.62 1.65 3.36
C SER A 148 -12.87 2.54 2.36
N ARG A 149 -13.50 3.68 2.06
CA ARG A 149 -12.94 4.91 1.48
C ARG A 149 -12.69 4.91 -0.02
N VAL A 150 -13.74 5.28 -0.75
CA VAL A 150 -13.60 6.08 -1.98
C VAL A 150 -14.53 7.29 -1.82
N ILE A 151 -13.95 8.47 -1.61
CA ILE A 151 -14.65 9.73 -1.88
C ILE A 151 -14.61 9.88 -3.40
N ARG A 152 -15.72 9.59 -4.08
CA ARG A 152 -15.85 9.78 -5.52
C ARG A 152 -16.43 11.16 -5.77
N LEU A 153 -15.56 12.10 -6.15
CA LEU A 153 -15.98 13.36 -6.77
C LEU A 153 -16.53 13.04 -8.17
N VAL A 154 -17.82 13.29 -8.37
CA VAL A 154 -18.45 13.26 -9.70
C VAL A 154 -18.81 14.71 -10.01
N LEU A 155 -18.12 15.31 -10.98
CA LEU A 155 -18.50 16.59 -11.58
C LEU A 155 -19.37 16.26 -12.79
N GLY A 156 -20.67 16.54 -12.69
CA GLY A 156 -21.59 16.50 -13.83
C GLY A 156 -21.74 17.91 -14.38
N ALA A 157 -21.38 18.12 -15.65
CA ALA A 157 -21.73 19.32 -16.40
C ALA A 157 -22.71 18.88 -17.49
N ASP A 158 -23.91 19.45 -17.49
CA ASP A 158 -24.97 19.16 -18.47
C ASP A 158 -25.03 20.32 -19.48
N ASP A 159 -24.52 20.10 -20.69
CA ASP A 159 -24.56 21.07 -21.78
C ASP A 159 -25.85 20.86 -22.60
N ASN A 160 -26.90 21.62 -22.26
CA ASN A 160 -28.09 21.75 -23.11
C ASN A 160 -28.11 23.15 -23.75
N TYR A 161 -27.50 23.27 -24.93
CA TYR A 161 -27.65 24.46 -25.78
C TYR A 161 -27.98 24.06 -27.22
N ASN A 162 -29.27 24.10 -27.55
CA ASN A 162 -29.76 23.97 -28.92
C ASN A 162 -29.58 25.30 -29.66
N SER A 163 -28.56 25.39 -30.51
CA SER A 163 -28.44 26.44 -31.53
C SER A 163 -28.09 25.79 -32.86
N ALA A 164 -29.07 25.74 -33.76
CA ALA A 164 -28.91 25.27 -35.13
C ALA A 164 -28.28 26.39 -35.98
N HIS A 165 -26.94 26.42 -36.00
CA HIS A 165 -26.18 27.10 -37.04
C HIS A 165 -25.25 26.08 -37.70
N CYS A 166 -25.46 25.81 -38.99
CA CYS A 166 -24.59 24.96 -39.81
C CYS A 166 -23.22 25.63 -40.04
N SER A 167 -22.40 25.67 -38.99
CA SER A 167 -20.95 25.72 -39.11
C SER A 167 -20.48 24.27 -39.25
N GLN A 168 -19.63 23.97 -40.23
CA GLN A 168 -18.97 22.66 -40.34
C GLN A 168 -18.00 22.49 -39.17
N GLN A 169 -18.52 22.11 -37.99
CA GLN A 169 -17.69 21.76 -36.85
C GLN A 169 -16.79 20.59 -37.23
N HIS A 170 -15.49 20.80 -37.09
CA HIS A 170 -14.51 19.74 -37.31
C HIS A 170 -14.71 18.67 -36.24
N GLN A 171 -14.84 17.42 -36.68
CA GLN A 171 -15.06 16.26 -35.84
C GLN A 171 -13.78 15.42 -35.78
N TYR A 172 -13.14 15.38 -34.61
CA TYR A 172 -11.92 14.61 -34.37
C TYR A 172 -12.23 13.20 -33.85
N ARG A 173 -11.35 12.23 -34.09
CA ARG A 173 -11.53 10.84 -33.64
C ARG A 173 -10.48 10.48 -32.60
N THR A 174 -10.94 10.14 -31.41
CA THR A 174 -10.07 9.76 -30.29
C THR A 174 -10.21 8.29 -29.96
N VAL A 175 -9.12 7.53 -30.00
CA VAL A 175 -9.11 6.12 -29.57
C VAL A 175 -8.80 6.00 -28.09
N VAL A 176 -9.54 5.13 -27.41
CA VAL A 176 -9.39 4.86 -25.97
C VAL A 176 -9.38 3.36 -25.74
N TYR A 177 -8.39 2.87 -24.98
CA TYR A 177 -8.36 1.48 -24.54
C TYR A 177 -9.21 1.33 -23.27
N ASN A 178 -10.10 0.33 -23.25
CA ASN A 178 -10.98 0.09 -22.10
C ASN A 178 -10.22 -0.33 -20.82
N SER A 179 -8.93 -0.68 -20.93
CA SER A 179 -8.07 -1.12 -19.83
C SER A 179 -7.09 -0.07 -19.32
N SER A 180 -7.23 1.20 -19.72
CA SER A 180 -6.24 2.24 -19.41
C SER A 180 -6.53 2.92 -18.07
N ASP A 181 -5.53 2.92 -17.18
CA ASP A 181 -5.56 3.73 -15.95
C ASP A 181 -5.52 5.24 -16.24
N GLN A 182 -5.18 5.63 -17.47
CA GLN A 182 -4.97 7.02 -17.90
C GLN A 182 -6.20 7.64 -18.55
N ALA A 183 -7.03 6.80 -19.18
CA ALA A 183 -8.26 7.18 -19.83
C ALA A 183 -9.30 6.07 -19.67
N ALA A 184 -10.41 6.37 -19.01
CA ALA A 184 -11.51 5.41 -18.84
C ALA A 184 -12.74 5.89 -19.62
N VAL A 185 -13.44 4.95 -20.24
CA VAL A 185 -14.74 5.22 -20.86
C VAL A 185 -15.82 4.95 -19.83
N THR A 186 -16.51 6.01 -19.38
CA THR A 186 -17.69 5.87 -18.51
C THR A 186 -18.95 5.88 -19.37
N GLY A 187 -19.81 4.86 -19.23
CA GLY A 187 -20.93 4.65 -20.15
C GLY A 187 -22.24 4.26 -19.50
N GLY A 188 -23.20 5.20 -19.56
CA GLY A 188 -24.65 4.98 -19.55
C GLY A 188 -25.27 6.03 -20.48
N GLY A 189 -25.61 5.65 -21.71
CA GLY A 189 -26.20 6.54 -22.74
C GLY A 189 -25.20 7.43 -23.49
N ASN A 190 -24.37 8.21 -22.76
CA ASN A 190 -23.32 9.04 -23.33
C ASN A 190 -21.94 8.53 -22.90
N ILE A 191 -21.10 8.17 -23.88
CA ILE A 191 -19.72 7.78 -23.64
C ILE A 191 -18.93 9.05 -23.31
N SER A 192 -18.45 9.16 -22.07
CA SER A 192 -17.56 10.24 -21.65
C SER A 192 -16.15 9.72 -21.39
N LEU A 193 -15.17 10.57 -21.67
CA LEU A 193 -13.77 10.30 -21.46
C LEU A 193 -13.37 10.77 -20.05
N SER A 194 -12.95 9.85 -19.20
CA SER A 194 -12.49 10.11 -17.83
C SER A 194 -11.00 9.82 -17.69
N GLY A 195 -10.41 10.15 -16.53
CA GLY A 195 -8.97 10.03 -16.27
C GLY A 195 -8.17 11.28 -16.66
N CYS A 196 -6.94 11.42 -16.17
CA CYS A 196 -6.18 12.67 -16.32
C CYS A 196 -5.89 13.02 -17.79
N ILE A 197 -5.54 12.03 -18.62
CA ILE A 197 -5.31 12.24 -20.05
C ILE A 197 -6.63 12.45 -20.78
N GLY A 198 -7.66 11.72 -20.36
CA GLY A 198 -9.00 11.87 -20.89
C GLY A 198 -9.54 13.28 -20.76
N LEU A 199 -9.52 13.82 -19.54
CA LEU A 199 -9.94 15.18 -19.24
C LEU A 199 -9.08 16.22 -19.96
N MET A 200 -7.77 15.99 -20.06
CA MET A 200 -6.88 16.89 -20.82
C MET A 200 -7.26 16.96 -22.30
N ILE A 201 -7.61 15.83 -22.92
CA ILE A 201 -8.07 15.79 -24.31
C ILE A 201 -9.44 16.48 -24.44
N VAL A 202 -10.37 16.25 -23.50
CA VAL A 202 -11.68 16.91 -23.48
C VAL A 202 -11.51 18.44 -23.45
N GLU A 203 -10.70 18.95 -22.54
CA GLU A 203 -10.42 20.39 -22.41
C GLU A 203 -9.70 20.96 -23.64
N PHE A 204 -8.75 20.20 -24.22
CA PHE A 204 -8.07 20.61 -25.44
C PHE A 204 -9.03 20.73 -26.62
N ILE A 205 -9.92 19.75 -26.81
CA ILE A 205 -10.92 19.79 -27.89
C ILE A 205 -11.95 20.91 -27.66
N ARG A 206 -12.34 21.14 -26.39
CA ARG A 206 -13.20 22.27 -26.00
C ARG A 206 -12.55 23.61 -26.35
N TYR A 207 -11.25 23.76 -26.08
CA TYR A 207 -10.49 24.97 -26.45
C TYR A 207 -10.47 25.21 -27.97
N LEU A 208 -10.42 24.15 -28.78
CA LEU A 208 -10.51 24.23 -30.24
C LEU A 208 -11.94 24.46 -30.77
N ASN A 209 -12.94 24.55 -29.89
CA ASN A 209 -14.36 24.63 -30.24
C ASN A 209 -14.79 23.52 -31.22
N ALA A 210 -14.24 22.32 -31.02
CA ALA A 210 -14.46 21.17 -31.87
C ALA A 210 -15.22 20.08 -31.13
N THR A 211 -15.72 19.11 -31.88
CA THR A 211 -16.32 17.89 -31.31
C THR A 211 -15.38 16.72 -31.54
N PHE A 212 -15.46 15.71 -30.69
CA PHE A 212 -14.70 14.49 -30.90
C PHE A 212 -15.56 13.25 -30.68
N TYR A 213 -15.22 12.19 -31.40
CA TYR A 213 -15.85 10.89 -31.32
C TYR A 213 -14.90 9.90 -30.63
N ILE A 214 -15.38 9.27 -29.56
CA ILE A 214 -14.61 8.30 -28.78
C ILE A 214 -14.79 6.92 -29.41
N LEU A 215 -13.67 6.32 -29.80
CA LEU A 215 -13.59 4.97 -30.35
C LEU A 215 -13.01 4.03 -29.28
N PRO A 216 -13.84 3.27 -28.55
CA PRO A 216 -13.34 2.27 -27.63
C PRO A 216 -12.71 1.11 -28.41
N VAL A 217 -11.45 0.80 -28.12
CA VAL A 217 -10.74 -0.31 -28.75
C VAL A 217 -10.59 -1.45 -27.76
N SER A 218 -10.97 -2.66 -28.21
CA SER A 218 -10.78 -3.89 -27.46
C SER A 218 -9.30 -4.26 -27.47
N GLY A 219 -8.70 -4.41 -26.30
CA GLY A 219 -7.29 -4.75 -26.16
C GLY A 219 -6.69 -4.20 -24.88
N GLN A 220 -5.43 -4.55 -24.65
CA GLN A 220 -4.65 -4.03 -23.54
C GLN A 220 -3.70 -2.95 -24.05
N GLN A 221 -3.61 -1.85 -23.32
CA GLN A 221 -2.67 -0.79 -23.58
C GLN A 221 -1.23 -1.33 -23.53
N THR A 222 -0.51 -1.28 -24.66
CA THR A 222 0.92 -1.58 -24.74
C THR A 222 1.74 -0.30 -24.58
N SER A 223 3.03 -0.45 -24.24
CA SER A 223 3.97 0.68 -24.17
C SER A 223 4.37 1.23 -25.55
N GLN A 224 4.13 0.44 -26.61
CA GLN A 224 4.45 0.78 -27.97
C GLN A 224 3.28 1.50 -28.64
N TYR A 225 3.61 2.43 -29.52
CA TYR A 225 2.60 3.06 -30.37
C TYR A 225 2.20 2.07 -31.47
N GLU A 226 1.02 1.50 -31.35
CA GLU A 226 0.39 0.74 -32.42
C GLU A 226 -0.53 1.67 -33.20
N VAL A 227 -0.23 1.86 -34.50
CA VAL A 227 -1.15 2.53 -35.42
C VAL A 227 -2.34 1.61 -35.60
N ILE A 228 -3.40 1.85 -34.83
CA ILE A 228 -4.66 1.13 -35.02
C ILE A 228 -5.26 1.63 -36.33
N GLN A 229 -5.08 0.84 -37.38
CA GLN A 229 -5.83 1.00 -38.61
C GLN A 229 -7.24 0.45 -38.34
N LEU A 230 -8.21 1.34 -38.17
CA LEU A 230 -9.60 0.92 -38.07
C LEU A 230 -10.07 0.37 -39.43
N PRO A 231 -10.99 -0.61 -39.44
CA PRO A 231 -11.59 -1.12 -40.67
C PRO A 231 -12.19 0.05 -41.48
N GLY A 232 -11.81 0.12 -42.77
CA GLY A 232 -12.27 1.17 -43.69
C GLY A 232 -11.34 2.38 -43.85
N ASN A 233 -10.02 2.23 -43.63
CA ASN A 233 -9.01 3.31 -43.79
C ASN A 233 -9.28 4.56 -42.93
N GLN A 234 -10.06 4.43 -41.88
CA GLN A 234 -10.33 5.54 -40.97
C GLN A 234 -9.08 5.81 -40.12
N SER A 235 -8.48 7.00 -40.29
CA SER A 235 -7.38 7.44 -39.45
C SER A 235 -7.92 7.92 -38.10
N VAL A 236 -7.26 7.50 -37.03
CA VAL A 236 -7.42 8.05 -35.69
C VAL A 236 -6.66 9.36 -35.63
N ASP A 237 -7.25 10.40 -35.05
CA ASP A 237 -6.59 11.70 -34.88
C ASP A 237 -5.70 11.72 -33.65
N VAL A 238 -6.25 11.28 -32.51
CA VAL A 238 -5.56 11.28 -31.21
C VAL A 238 -5.76 9.94 -30.51
N VAL A 239 -4.72 9.43 -29.87
CA VAL A 239 -4.83 8.25 -29.00
C VAL A 239 -4.77 8.71 -27.55
N ALA A 240 -5.79 8.41 -26.75
CA ALA A 240 -5.85 8.70 -25.31
C ALA A 240 -4.99 7.73 -24.50
N ASN A 241 -3.71 7.63 -24.88
CA ASN A 241 -2.70 6.77 -24.29
C ASN A 241 -1.36 7.52 -24.31
N MET A 242 -0.63 7.47 -23.21
CA MET A 242 0.74 7.94 -23.14
C MET A 242 1.73 6.86 -23.60
N VAL A 243 2.45 7.13 -24.69
CA VAL A 243 3.45 6.20 -25.26
C VAL A 243 4.87 6.77 -25.19
N ASP A 244 5.83 5.85 -25.24
CA ASP A 244 7.25 6.13 -25.32
C ASP A 244 7.74 5.77 -26.72
N ASN A 245 7.69 6.73 -27.64
CA ASN A 245 8.13 6.53 -29.01
C ASN A 245 8.76 7.82 -29.58
N ASP A 246 10.06 7.77 -29.84
CA ASP A 246 10.83 8.87 -30.39
C ASP A 246 10.41 9.25 -31.82
N SER A 247 9.80 8.33 -32.57
CA SER A 247 9.29 8.63 -33.93
C SER A 247 8.15 9.65 -33.91
N LEU A 248 7.49 9.84 -32.77
CA LEU A 248 6.39 10.79 -32.61
C LEU A 248 6.88 12.20 -32.26
N LYS A 249 8.19 12.40 -32.07
CA LYS A 249 8.76 13.67 -31.58
C LYS A 249 8.42 14.88 -32.44
N SER A 250 8.24 14.69 -33.75
CA SER A 250 7.97 15.76 -34.70
C SER A 250 6.53 16.26 -34.73
N PHE A 251 5.55 15.48 -34.22
CA PHE A 251 4.13 15.81 -34.36
C PHE A 251 3.29 15.57 -33.09
N SER A 252 3.83 14.90 -32.07
CA SER A 252 3.12 14.65 -30.82
C SER A 252 3.74 15.44 -29.66
N PRO A 253 2.94 16.16 -28.85
CA PRO A 253 3.45 16.92 -27.72
C PRO A 253 3.99 16.01 -26.62
N MET A 254 5.04 16.47 -25.95
CA MET A 254 5.54 15.85 -24.73
C MET A 254 4.64 16.23 -23.57
N VAL A 255 4.20 15.22 -22.80
CA VAL A 255 3.35 15.42 -21.62
C VAL A 255 4.17 15.37 -20.35
N THR A 256 5.04 14.36 -20.23
CA THR A 256 5.80 14.14 -19.00
C THR A 256 7.03 13.30 -19.25
N ASP A 257 7.97 13.34 -18.31
CA ASP A 257 9.10 12.44 -18.26
C ASP A 257 8.76 11.20 -17.44
N SER A 258 9.18 10.03 -17.92
CA SER A 258 9.00 8.78 -17.22
C SER A 258 10.16 7.83 -17.47
N GLN A 259 10.44 7.00 -16.47
CA GLN A 259 11.32 5.84 -16.57
C GLN A 259 10.54 4.59 -16.20
N ILE A 260 10.98 3.45 -16.71
CA ILE A 260 10.48 2.13 -16.31
C ILE A 260 11.34 1.69 -15.13
N CYS A 261 10.74 1.46 -13.98
CA CYS A 261 11.46 1.07 -12.77
C CYS A 261 10.89 -0.23 -12.21
N VAL A 262 11.77 -0.99 -11.55
CA VAL A 262 11.37 -2.09 -10.67
C VAL A 262 10.99 -1.51 -9.31
N VAL A 263 9.78 -1.80 -8.88
CA VAL A 263 9.25 -1.52 -7.54
C VAL A 263 9.43 -2.77 -6.70
N VAL A 264 10.01 -2.57 -5.53
CA VAL A 264 10.35 -3.63 -4.60
C VAL A 264 9.69 -3.35 -3.25
N PRO A 265 9.41 -4.40 -2.46
CA PRO A 265 9.03 -4.21 -1.06
C PRO A 265 10.10 -3.40 -0.33
N ASN A 266 9.70 -2.32 0.34
CA ASN A 266 10.60 -1.46 1.11
C ASN A 266 11.15 -2.21 2.33
N HIS A 267 10.27 -2.95 3.00
CA HIS A 267 10.59 -3.74 4.17
C HIS A 267 10.06 -5.16 3.97
N ARG A 268 10.95 -6.16 4.10
CA ARG A 268 10.55 -7.57 4.16
C ARG A 268 10.94 -8.13 5.52
N LEU A 269 9.93 -8.64 6.22
CA LEU A 269 10.18 -9.41 7.43
C LEU A 269 10.83 -10.72 7.03
N LEU A 270 11.96 -11.00 7.65
CA LEU A 270 12.58 -12.30 7.57
C LEU A 270 11.64 -13.32 8.23
N ALA A 271 11.54 -14.53 7.70
CA ALA A 271 10.70 -15.55 8.32
C ALA A 271 11.27 -15.93 9.71
N PRO A 272 10.43 -16.13 10.74
CA PRO A 272 10.89 -16.36 12.11
C PRO A 272 11.88 -17.52 12.27
N TYR A 273 11.76 -18.57 11.48
CA TYR A 273 12.68 -19.72 11.53
C TYR A 273 14.12 -19.35 11.14
N ARG A 274 14.32 -18.31 10.32
CA ARG A 274 15.64 -17.81 9.92
C ARG A 274 16.24 -16.84 10.96
N TYR A 275 15.52 -16.56 12.05
CA TYR A 275 16.00 -15.60 13.04
C TYR A 275 17.23 -16.12 13.78
N ILE A 276 17.28 -17.43 14.03
CA ILE A 276 18.41 -18.09 14.70
C ILE A 276 19.67 -17.97 13.84
N ASP A 277 19.57 -18.33 12.57
CA ASP A 277 20.70 -18.30 11.63
C ASP A 277 21.29 -16.90 11.44
N LYS A 278 20.46 -15.85 11.56
CA LYS A 278 20.92 -14.47 11.39
C LYS A 278 21.46 -13.84 12.67
N ASN A 279 20.92 -14.21 13.83
CA ASN A 279 21.40 -13.71 15.13
C ASN A 279 22.66 -14.45 15.61
N VAL A 280 22.78 -15.75 15.31
CA VAL A 280 23.95 -16.54 15.67
C VAL A 280 24.92 -16.52 14.49
N ASN A 281 26.01 -15.77 14.63
CA ASN A 281 27.07 -15.77 13.63
C ASN A 281 27.51 -17.22 13.37
N ILE A 282 27.66 -17.60 12.09
CA ILE A 282 28.10 -18.95 11.72
C ILE A 282 29.44 -19.33 12.35
N ARG A 283 30.28 -18.32 12.66
CA ARG A 283 31.55 -18.48 13.38
C ARG A 283 31.39 -18.77 14.88
N THR A 284 30.22 -18.55 15.47
CA THR A 284 29.94 -18.86 16.87
C THR A 284 29.77 -20.37 17.08
N TYR A 285 29.19 -21.10 16.11
CA TYR A 285 29.04 -22.55 16.21
C TYR A 285 30.36 -23.31 16.42
N PRO A 286 31.45 -23.06 15.68
CA PRO A 286 32.73 -23.74 15.95
C PRO A 286 33.32 -23.33 17.31
N ILE A 287 33.10 -22.10 17.79
CA ILE A 287 33.55 -21.69 19.14
C ILE A 287 32.79 -22.47 20.22
N ILE A 288 31.46 -22.60 20.07
CA ILE A 288 30.64 -23.41 20.97
C ILE A 288 31.07 -24.88 20.92
N SER A 289 31.29 -25.43 19.72
CA SER A 289 31.77 -26.80 19.53
C SER A 289 33.14 -27.04 20.17
N LEU A 290 34.09 -26.11 20.01
CA LEU A 290 35.40 -26.16 20.64
C LEU A 290 35.30 -26.05 22.16
N SER A 291 34.36 -25.25 22.68
CA SER A 291 34.06 -25.16 24.12
C SER A 291 33.51 -26.49 24.66
N ILE A 292 32.57 -27.14 23.94
CA ILE A 292 32.05 -28.47 24.30
C ILE A 292 33.20 -29.48 24.38
N LEU A 293 34.05 -29.51 23.35
CA LEU A 293 35.21 -30.40 23.29
C LEU A 293 36.20 -30.09 24.43
N GLY A 294 36.48 -28.83 24.71
CA GLY A 294 37.37 -28.41 25.79
C GLY A 294 36.88 -28.89 27.16
N VAL A 295 35.60 -28.68 27.47
CA VAL A 295 34.99 -29.17 28.72
C VAL A 295 35.03 -30.70 28.79
N PHE A 296 34.75 -31.37 27.67
CA PHE A 296 34.84 -32.82 27.57
C PHE A 296 36.24 -33.32 27.89
N PHE A 297 37.29 -32.76 27.27
CA PHE A 297 38.68 -33.15 27.51
C PHE A 297 39.11 -32.88 28.96
N ILE A 298 38.77 -31.71 29.51
CA ILE A 298 39.06 -31.39 30.92
C ILE A 298 38.44 -32.44 31.83
N LYS A 299 37.14 -32.76 31.64
CA LYS A 299 36.42 -33.75 32.46
C LYS A 299 36.96 -35.17 32.26
N TYR A 300 37.34 -35.54 31.04
CA TYR A 300 37.92 -36.84 30.72
C TYR A 300 39.27 -37.05 31.41
N PHE A 301 40.19 -36.08 31.31
CA PHE A 301 41.51 -36.17 31.94
C PHE A 301 41.46 -36.05 33.47
N ALA A 302 40.53 -35.26 34.01
CA ALA A 302 40.31 -35.17 35.46
C ALA A 302 39.82 -36.49 36.08
N HIS A 303 39.11 -37.34 35.31
CA HIS A 303 38.48 -38.58 35.79
C HIS A 303 38.98 -39.83 35.05
N ARG A 304 40.30 -40.04 35.04
CA ARG A 304 41.01 -41.10 34.28
C ARG A 304 40.53 -42.56 34.46
N ARG A 305 39.61 -42.86 35.40
CA ARG A 305 39.08 -44.22 35.65
C ARG A 305 37.58 -44.41 35.33
N ARG A 306 36.89 -43.41 34.78
CA ARG A 306 35.45 -43.52 34.46
C ARG A 306 35.18 -43.92 33.01
N SER A 307 33.95 -44.38 32.73
CA SER A 307 33.52 -44.71 31.38
C SER A 307 33.54 -43.45 30.50
N LEU A 308 33.76 -43.62 29.19
CA LEU A 308 33.74 -42.50 28.23
C LEU A 308 32.38 -41.80 28.14
N LEU A 309 31.29 -42.48 28.54
CA LEU A 309 29.95 -41.91 28.49
C LEU A 309 29.74 -40.84 29.57
N ASP A 310 30.35 -40.99 30.75
CA ASP A 310 30.13 -40.06 31.86
C ASP A 310 30.60 -38.63 31.53
N PRO A 311 31.80 -38.41 30.94
CA PRO A 311 32.21 -37.08 30.48
C PRO A 311 31.34 -36.53 29.35
N ILE A 312 30.84 -37.39 28.45
CA ILE A 312 29.94 -36.97 27.36
C ILE A 312 28.63 -36.43 27.95
N PHE A 313 27.94 -37.22 28.77
CA PHE A 313 26.71 -36.80 29.43
C PHE A 313 26.92 -35.60 30.34
N SER A 314 28.05 -35.55 31.04
CA SER A 314 28.41 -34.41 31.89
C SER A 314 28.67 -33.14 31.09
N SER A 315 29.20 -33.24 29.87
CA SER A 315 29.41 -32.11 28.95
C SER A 315 28.10 -31.63 28.36
N PHE A 316 27.21 -32.54 27.91
CA PHE A 316 25.87 -32.18 27.47
C PHE A 316 25.04 -31.52 28.57
N ARG A 317 25.01 -32.13 29.77
CA ARG A 317 24.33 -31.58 30.95
C ARG A 317 24.84 -30.17 31.25
N PHE A 318 26.15 -29.99 31.15
CA PHE A 318 26.81 -28.71 31.38
C PHE A 318 26.39 -27.65 30.34
N HIS A 319 26.43 -27.96 29.04
CA HIS A 319 26.00 -27.04 27.96
C HIS A 319 24.50 -26.77 27.92
N LEU A 320 23.69 -27.64 28.50
CA LEU A 320 22.26 -27.42 28.71
C LEU A 320 21.95 -26.63 30.00
N ALA A 321 22.98 -26.20 30.74
CA ALA A 321 22.85 -25.51 32.02
C ALA A 321 21.99 -26.29 33.05
N ILE A 322 22.00 -27.62 32.99
CA ILE A 322 21.25 -28.47 33.93
C ILE A 322 22.09 -28.59 35.22
N PRO A 323 21.59 -28.17 36.40
CA PRO A 323 22.37 -28.20 37.64
C PRO A 323 22.65 -29.64 38.12
N LEU A 324 23.68 -29.81 38.96
CA LEU A 324 24.02 -31.09 39.57
C LEU A 324 22.96 -31.47 40.62
N PRO A 325 22.37 -32.68 40.58
CA PRO A 325 21.39 -33.09 41.57
C PRO A 325 22.05 -33.34 42.94
N GLY A 326 21.27 -33.14 44.01
CA GLY A 326 21.55 -33.71 45.33
C GLY A 326 22.83 -33.25 46.03
N GLY A 327 23.28 -32.01 45.82
CA GLY A 327 24.48 -31.48 46.48
C GLY A 327 25.79 -32.15 46.02
N GLN A 328 25.78 -32.84 44.87
CA GLN A 328 26.98 -33.45 44.30
C GLN A 328 28.10 -32.44 44.05
N LEU A 329 27.76 -31.15 43.85
CA LEU A 329 28.74 -30.08 43.73
C LEU A 329 29.69 -30.05 44.94
N ASP A 330 29.19 -30.27 46.17
CA ASP A 330 30.01 -30.22 47.39
C ASP A 330 31.02 -31.38 47.46
N ARG A 331 30.70 -32.50 46.80
CA ARG A 331 31.55 -33.69 46.75
C ARG A 331 32.63 -33.62 45.66
N LEU A 332 32.57 -32.63 44.78
CA LEU A 332 33.56 -32.46 43.71
C LEU A 332 34.89 -31.86 44.24
N PRO A 333 36.02 -32.20 43.62
CA PRO A 333 37.29 -31.51 43.85
C PRO A 333 37.17 -30.00 43.60
N LEU A 334 38.03 -29.19 44.25
CA LEU A 334 37.98 -27.73 44.13
C LEU A 334 38.11 -27.26 42.66
N ALA A 335 38.99 -27.89 41.87
CA ALA A 335 39.17 -27.55 40.47
C ALA A 335 37.88 -27.76 39.65
N ASP A 336 37.22 -28.90 39.80
CA ASP A 336 35.96 -29.20 39.11
C ASP A 336 34.83 -28.27 39.55
N LYS A 337 34.78 -27.91 40.84
CA LYS A 337 33.85 -26.90 41.35
C LYS A 337 34.03 -25.56 40.66
N LEU A 338 35.27 -25.10 40.53
CA LEU A 338 35.57 -23.82 39.87
C LEU A 338 35.19 -23.88 38.38
N VAL A 339 35.58 -24.94 37.67
CA VAL A 339 35.22 -25.11 36.26
C VAL A 339 33.71 -25.12 36.08
N GLU A 340 32.98 -25.88 36.89
CA GLU A 340 31.51 -25.97 36.78
C GLU A 340 30.84 -24.61 37.07
N VAL A 341 31.27 -23.88 38.12
CA VAL A 341 30.70 -22.57 38.48
C VAL A 341 31.01 -21.50 37.44
N PHE A 342 32.28 -21.35 37.03
CA PHE A 342 32.67 -20.36 36.03
C PHE A 342 32.01 -20.62 34.68
N SER A 343 31.98 -21.88 34.28
CA SER A 343 31.41 -22.24 32.99
C SER A 343 29.89 -22.12 33.01
N PHE A 344 29.21 -22.43 34.13
CA PHE A 344 27.77 -22.18 34.29
C PHE A 344 27.44 -20.69 34.23
N PHE A 345 28.25 -19.86 34.87
CA PHE A 345 28.12 -18.40 34.80
C PHE A 345 28.31 -17.89 33.37
N PHE A 346 29.39 -18.32 32.69
CA PHE A 346 29.67 -17.93 31.31
C PHE A 346 28.56 -18.35 30.35
N LEU A 347 28.08 -19.60 30.45
CA LEU A 347 26.98 -20.10 29.64
C LEU A 347 25.68 -19.34 29.95
N GLY A 348 25.39 -19.06 31.22
CA GLY A 348 24.23 -18.26 31.62
C GLY A 348 24.25 -16.85 31.03
N LEU A 349 25.42 -16.19 31.01
CA LEU A 349 25.59 -14.90 30.33
C LEU A 349 25.38 -15.02 28.81
N LEU A 350 25.93 -16.05 28.17
CA LEU A 350 25.79 -16.26 26.73
C LEU A 350 24.33 -16.55 26.34
N VAL A 351 23.66 -17.46 27.06
CA VAL A 351 22.24 -17.77 26.87
C VAL A 351 21.40 -16.52 27.14
N GLY A 352 21.64 -15.79 28.23
CA GLY A 352 20.93 -14.55 28.54
C GLY A 352 21.07 -13.50 27.44
N ALA A 353 22.28 -13.29 26.92
CA ALA A 353 22.54 -12.38 25.80
C ALA A 353 21.81 -12.83 24.52
N THR A 354 21.88 -14.12 24.17
CA THR A 354 21.18 -14.65 22.99
C THR A 354 19.67 -14.55 23.11
N VAL A 355 19.09 -14.84 24.28
CA VAL A 355 17.65 -14.70 24.55
C VAL A 355 17.23 -13.24 24.46
N SER A 356 18.03 -12.31 24.99
CA SER A 356 17.77 -10.88 24.88
C SER A 356 17.75 -10.41 23.43
N VAL A 357 18.79 -10.72 22.65
CA VAL A 357 18.87 -10.37 21.21
C VAL A 357 17.71 -11.01 20.43
N MET A 358 17.42 -12.27 20.70
CA MET A 358 16.32 -13.00 20.05
C MET A 358 14.96 -12.38 20.41
N SER A 359 14.75 -12.01 21.67
CA SER A 359 13.53 -11.34 22.13
C SER A 359 13.36 -9.99 21.44
N THR A 360 14.44 -9.19 21.34
CA THR A 360 14.43 -7.96 20.54
C THR A 360 14.09 -8.25 19.08
N ALA A 361 14.70 -9.26 18.45
CA ALA A 361 14.40 -9.66 17.09
C ALA A 361 12.94 -10.08 16.88
N PHE A 362 12.33 -10.78 17.83
CA PHE A 362 10.91 -11.16 17.78
C PHE A 362 9.96 -9.98 17.98
N THR A 363 10.35 -9.00 18.80
CA THR A 363 9.53 -7.82 19.10
C THR A 363 9.62 -6.76 18.01
N THR A 364 10.81 -6.46 17.51
CA THR A 364 11.01 -5.45 16.46
C THR A 364 10.87 -6.01 15.05
N GLY A 365 10.93 -7.34 14.91
CA GLY A 365 11.14 -8.00 13.63
C GLY A 365 12.59 -7.88 13.16
N MET A 366 13.04 -8.84 12.35
CA MET A 366 14.27 -8.71 11.58
C MET A 366 13.95 -8.51 10.12
N TRP A 367 14.66 -7.56 9.52
CA TRP A 367 14.42 -7.13 8.17
C TRP A 367 15.48 -7.70 7.23
N GLU A 368 15.01 -8.03 6.04
CA GLU A 368 15.82 -8.38 4.88
C GLU A 368 16.60 -7.12 4.41
N PRO A 369 17.84 -7.24 3.90
CA PRO A 369 18.53 -6.08 3.32
C PRO A 369 17.69 -5.42 2.21
N GLN A 370 17.79 -4.09 2.12
CA GLN A 370 17.10 -3.32 1.09
C GLN A 370 17.60 -3.69 -0.31
N ILE A 371 16.67 -3.75 -1.26
CA ILE A 371 16.96 -4.05 -2.65
C ILE A 371 17.25 -2.73 -3.39
N THR A 372 18.53 -2.48 -3.67
CA THR A 372 19.00 -1.22 -4.28
C THR A 372 19.63 -1.43 -5.65
N ASN A 373 20.15 -2.62 -5.91
CA ASN A 373 20.93 -2.93 -7.11
C ASN A 373 20.55 -4.31 -7.67
N VAL A 374 21.14 -4.64 -8.81
CA VAL A 374 20.88 -5.91 -9.52
C VAL A 374 21.22 -7.12 -8.66
N GLU A 375 22.34 -7.07 -7.94
CA GLU A 375 22.82 -8.18 -7.10
C GLU A 375 21.87 -8.45 -5.93
N THR A 376 21.47 -7.40 -5.20
CA THR A 376 20.52 -7.50 -4.09
C THR A 376 19.16 -7.96 -4.59
N MET A 377 18.71 -7.52 -5.77
CA MET A 377 17.46 -8.00 -6.37
C MET A 377 17.54 -9.49 -6.70
N ARG A 378 18.64 -9.96 -7.28
CA ARG A 378 18.84 -11.39 -7.59
C ARG A 378 18.96 -12.23 -6.32
N ALA A 379 19.72 -11.76 -5.32
CA ALA A 379 19.86 -12.41 -4.02
C ALA A 379 18.53 -12.46 -3.24
N SER A 380 17.62 -11.51 -3.51
CA SER A 380 16.32 -11.45 -2.85
C SER A 380 15.37 -12.59 -3.21
N GLY A 381 15.61 -13.26 -4.36
CA GLY A 381 14.79 -14.36 -4.88
C GLY A 381 13.40 -13.95 -5.36
N LEU A 382 13.08 -12.65 -5.43
CA LEU A 382 11.75 -12.18 -5.88
C LEU A 382 11.58 -12.35 -7.38
N LYS A 383 10.38 -12.75 -7.77
CA LYS A 383 9.94 -12.68 -9.16
C LYS A 383 9.44 -11.26 -9.48
N ILE A 384 9.69 -10.80 -10.70
CA ILE A 384 9.28 -9.50 -11.21
C ILE A 384 7.99 -9.68 -12.00
N LEU A 385 6.86 -9.20 -11.48
CA LEU A 385 5.57 -9.27 -12.13
C LEU A 385 5.32 -8.08 -13.05
N THR A 386 4.90 -8.38 -14.28
CA THR A 386 4.44 -7.38 -15.26
C THR A 386 3.17 -7.85 -15.94
N ALA A 387 2.31 -6.92 -16.33
CA ALA A 387 1.15 -7.19 -17.17
C ALA A 387 1.38 -6.80 -18.64
N ASP A 388 2.48 -6.10 -18.91
CA ASP A 388 2.87 -5.69 -20.25
C ASP A 388 3.90 -6.69 -20.78
N PRO A 389 3.59 -7.44 -21.86
CA PRO A 389 4.50 -8.43 -22.43
C PRO A 389 5.75 -7.80 -23.04
N THR A 390 5.70 -6.52 -23.45
CA THR A 390 6.84 -5.80 -24.03
C THR A 390 7.97 -5.59 -23.01
N ILE A 391 7.64 -5.59 -21.72
CA ILE A 391 8.64 -5.44 -20.65
C ILE A 391 9.67 -6.56 -20.66
N LEU A 392 9.31 -7.78 -21.07
CA LEU A 392 10.30 -8.85 -21.20
C LEU A 392 11.38 -8.49 -22.25
N GLN A 393 10.96 -7.85 -23.34
CA GLN A 393 11.87 -7.33 -24.37
C GLN A 393 12.77 -6.22 -23.78
N VAL A 394 12.24 -5.33 -22.95
CA VAL A 394 13.00 -4.25 -22.28
C VAL A 394 14.17 -4.79 -21.45
N PHE A 395 13.99 -5.93 -20.77
CA PHE A 395 15.11 -6.60 -20.08
C PHE A 395 16.08 -7.26 -21.06
N LYS A 396 15.59 -7.90 -22.13
CA LYS A 396 16.45 -8.55 -23.15
C LYS A 396 17.30 -7.54 -23.93
N ASP A 397 16.74 -6.38 -24.25
CA ASP A 397 17.40 -5.30 -24.98
C ASP A 397 18.34 -4.46 -24.09
N ASN A 398 18.55 -4.89 -22.84
CA ASN A 398 19.43 -4.25 -21.86
C ASN A 398 19.05 -2.78 -21.54
N ILE A 399 17.77 -2.42 -21.72
CA ILE A 399 17.22 -1.15 -21.23
C ILE A 399 17.08 -1.21 -19.70
N LEU A 400 16.64 -2.38 -19.22
CA LEU A 400 16.79 -2.81 -17.83
C LEU A 400 17.84 -3.93 -17.78
N PRO A 401 18.46 -4.19 -16.61
CA PRO A 401 19.54 -5.17 -16.50
C PRO A 401 19.12 -6.56 -17.00
N SER A 402 19.72 -7.02 -18.10
CA SER A 402 19.36 -8.29 -18.76
C SER A 402 19.54 -9.52 -17.88
N SER A 403 20.42 -9.43 -16.88
CA SER A 403 20.61 -10.42 -15.83
C SER A 403 19.41 -10.61 -14.89
N LEU A 404 18.29 -9.91 -15.08
CA LEU A 404 17.05 -10.12 -14.34
C LEU A 404 15.92 -10.63 -15.23
N ALA A 405 16.16 -10.82 -16.54
CA ALA A 405 15.14 -11.26 -17.49
C ALA A 405 14.53 -12.62 -17.11
N ASP A 406 15.32 -13.50 -16.49
CA ASP A 406 14.90 -14.82 -15.98
C ASP A 406 13.92 -14.73 -14.80
N LEU A 407 13.88 -13.60 -14.08
CA LEU A 407 12.97 -13.37 -12.97
C LEU A 407 11.63 -12.75 -13.40
N VAL A 408 11.51 -12.31 -14.66
CA VAL A 408 10.31 -11.63 -15.16
C VAL A 408 9.21 -12.64 -15.46
N THR A 409 8.04 -12.45 -14.85
CA THR A 409 6.83 -13.24 -15.11
C THR A 409 5.72 -12.32 -15.61
N VAL A 410 5.23 -12.61 -16.81
CA VAL A 410 4.09 -11.91 -17.40
C VAL A 410 2.81 -12.54 -16.84
N VAL A 411 1.94 -11.71 -16.28
CA VAL A 411 0.64 -12.09 -15.71
C VAL A 411 -0.45 -11.19 -16.29
N ASP A 412 -1.71 -11.56 -16.14
CA ASP A 412 -2.80 -10.69 -16.56
C ASP A 412 -2.89 -9.41 -15.69
N MET A 413 -3.44 -8.33 -16.25
CA MET A 413 -3.56 -7.05 -15.56
C MET A 413 -4.36 -7.15 -14.26
N ARG A 414 -5.41 -8.00 -14.22
CA ARG A 414 -6.25 -8.17 -13.03
C ARG A 414 -5.48 -8.84 -11.89
N THR A 415 -4.67 -9.84 -12.20
CA THR A 415 -3.79 -10.51 -11.23
C THR A 415 -2.69 -9.58 -10.75
N LYS A 416 -2.00 -8.86 -11.66
CA LYS A 416 -1.01 -7.83 -11.28
C LYS A 416 -1.64 -6.80 -10.35
N PHE A 417 -2.78 -6.23 -10.75
CA PHE A 417 -3.48 -5.22 -9.98
C PHE A 417 -3.92 -5.74 -8.61
N ARG A 418 -4.45 -6.96 -8.53
CA ARG A 418 -4.82 -7.61 -7.25
C ARG A 418 -3.62 -7.78 -6.33
N TYR A 419 -2.48 -8.23 -6.83
CA TYR A 419 -1.28 -8.40 -5.99
C TYR A 419 -0.65 -7.07 -5.59
N MET A 420 -0.66 -6.09 -6.48
CA MET A 420 -0.13 -4.75 -6.19
C MET A 420 -0.99 -4.00 -5.18
N THR A 421 -2.32 -4.01 -5.35
CA THR A 421 -3.26 -3.36 -4.40
C THR A 421 -3.43 -4.14 -3.11
N GLY A 422 -3.33 -5.47 -3.14
CA GLY A 422 -3.22 -6.34 -1.96
C GLY A 422 -1.87 -6.28 -1.25
N LEU A 423 -0.96 -5.42 -1.73
CA LEU A 423 0.37 -5.19 -1.18
C LEU A 423 1.19 -6.46 -0.96
N ASN A 424 1.21 -7.35 -1.93
CA ASN A 424 1.91 -8.63 -1.80
C ASN A 424 3.43 -8.43 -1.89
N HIS A 425 4.13 -8.67 -0.77
CA HIS A 425 5.58 -8.48 -0.60
C HIS A 425 6.42 -9.63 -1.19
N ASN A 426 5.78 -10.70 -1.69
CA ASN A 426 6.48 -11.84 -2.30
C ASN A 426 6.90 -11.60 -3.76
N PHE A 427 6.57 -10.42 -4.31
CA PHE A 427 6.83 -10.06 -5.69
C PHE A 427 7.40 -8.64 -5.79
N ALA A 428 8.22 -8.44 -6.82
CA ALA A 428 8.55 -7.12 -7.33
C ALA A 428 7.64 -6.79 -8.52
N TYR A 429 7.45 -5.52 -8.83
CA TYR A 429 6.56 -5.06 -9.89
C TYR A 429 7.27 -4.12 -10.83
N VAL A 430 6.94 -4.17 -12.11
CA VAL A 430 7.40 -3.13 -13.04
C VAL A 430 6.36 -2.03 -13.12
N VAL A 431 6.80 -0.79 -12.90
CA VAL A 431 5.96 0.41 -13.01
C VAL A 431 6.65 1.48 -13.83
N LYS A 432 5.85 2.33 -14.46
CA LYS A 432 6.32 3.59 -15.03
C LYS A 432 6.25 4.68 -13.95
N THR A 433 7.21 5.60 -13.89
CA THR A 433 7.32 6.59 -12.81
C THR A 433 6.10 7.48 -12.67
N HIS A 434 5.44 7.83 -13.77
CA HIS A 434 4.21 8.62 -13.71
C HIS A 434 3.06 7.85 -13.01
N ASN A 435 2.97 6.53 -13.22
CA ASN A 435 2.01 5.67 -12.53
C ASN A 435 2.39 5.44 -11.05
N TRP A 436 3.69 5.47 -10.73
CA TRP A 436 4.16 5.35 -9.35
C TRP A 436 3.61 6.46 -8.45
N LYS A 437 3.44 7.69 -8.95
CA LYS A 437 2.89 8.79 -8.14
C LYS A 437 1.51 8.45 -7.58
N ALA A 438 0.63 7.85 -8.39
CA ALA A 438 -0.69 7.41 -7.94
C ALA A 438 -0.60 6.31 -6.88
N LEU A 439 0.25 5.30 -7.10
CA LEU A 439 0.47 4.22 -6.13
C LEU A 439 1.12 4.73 -4.83
N ARG A 440 1.98 5.75 -4.91
CA ARG A 440 2.58 6.39 -3.74
C ARG A 440 1.53 7.16 -2.94
N LEU A 441 0.65 7.92 -3.59
CA LEU A 441 -0.48 8.59 -2.91
C LEU A 441 -1.37 7.57 -2.18
N TYR A 442 -1.64 6.42 -2.80
CA TYR A 442 -2.36 5.33 -2.14
C TYR A 442 -1.63 4.83 -0.88
N GLN A 443 -0.32 4.61 -0.96
CA GLN A 443 0.50 4.11 0.14
C GLN A 443 0.74 5.14 1.26
N GLN A 444 0.72 6.45 0.97
CA GLN A 444 0.91 7.50 1.98
C GLN A 444 -0.18 7.53 3.06
N HIS A 445 -1.33 6.91 2.78
CA HIS A 445 -2.40 6.72 3.76
C HIS A 445 -2.15 5.55 4.71
N ILE A 446 -1.08 4.77 4.49
CA ILE A 446 -0.64 3.65 5.32
C ILE A 446 0.53 4.13 6.19
N LYS A 447 0.61 3.65 7.43
CA LYS A 447 1.63 4.06 8.42
C LYS A 447 3.07 3.97 7.89
N THR A 448 3.34 3.01 7.00
CA THR A 448 4.64 2.77 6.39
C THR A 448 4.44 2.46 4.91
N GLU A 449 5.22 3.09 4.03
CA GLU A 449 5.18 2.80 2.59
C GLU A 449 5.68 1.36 2.35
N PRO A 450 4.81 0.42 1.94
CA PRO A 450 5.18 -1.00 1.81
C PRO A 450 6.08 -1.27 0.60
N PHE A 451 5.97 -0.45 -0.45
CA PHE A 451 6.82 -0.54 -1.63
C PHE A 451 7.61 0.74 -1.84
N GLN A 452 8.72 0.60 -2.56
CA GLN A 452 9.52 1.70 -3.04
C GLN A 452 10.03 1.40 -4.45
N ILE A 453 10.33 2.46 -5.21
CA ILE A 453 11.14 2.31 -6.42
C ILE A 453 12.53 1.86 -5.97
N ALA A 454 13.04 0.80 -6.59
CA ALA A 454 14.38 0.30 -6.30
C ALA A 454 15.46 1.32 -6.73
N GLY A 455 16.73 1.07 -6.40
CA GLY A 455 17.81 2.01 -6.72
C GLY A 455 17.95 2.28 -8.22
N LYS A 456 18.72 3.33 -8.56
CA LYS A 456 18.82 3.87 -9.94
C LYS A 456 19.22 2.83 -11.00
N GLU A 457 19.94 1.79 -10.62
CA GLU A 457 20.35 0.68 -11.51
C GLU A 457 19.18 -0.18 -11.98
N LEU A 458 18.07 -0.19 -11.24
CA LEU A 458 16.85 -0.95 -11.52
C LEU A 458 15.78 -0.06 -12.17
N CYS A 459 16.19 1.07 -12.72
CA CYS A 459 15.38 1.98 -13.52
C CYS A 459 16.01 2.16 -14.89
N SER A 460 15.17 2.27 -15.92
CA SER A 460 15.60 2.70 -17.24
C SER A 460 16.05 4.17 -17.22
N ARG A 461 16.67 4.61 -18.31
CA ARG A 461 16.83 6.04 -18.56
C ARG A 461 15.48 6.74 -18.60
N VAL A 462 15.48 8.02 -18.22
CA VAL A 462 14.32 8.90 -18.34
C VAL A 462 14.00 9.09 -19.82
N ARG A 463 12.71 8.99 -20.16
CA ARG A 463 12.20 9.13 -21.52
C ARG A 463 11.00 10.06 -21.54
N ALA A 464 10.88 10.82 -22.62
CA ALA A 464 9.78 11.74 -22.83
C ALA A 464 8.55 10.96 -23.31
N ILE A 465 7.51 10.95 -22.50
CA ILE A 465 6.22 10.35 -22.83
C ILE A 465 5.35 11.37 -23.55
N ARG A 466 4.68 10.91 -24.61
CA ARG A 466 3.87 11.73 -25.53
C ARG A 466 2.45 11.19 -25.67
N ILE A 467 1.51 12.06 -26.01
CA ILE A 467 0.18 11.67 -26.49
C ILE A 467 0.28 11.54 -28.02
N PRO A 468 0.09 10.36 -28.60
CA PRO A 468 0.15 10.18 -30.05
C PRO A 468 -0.94 10.98 -30.75
N ILE A 469 -0.50 11.86 -31.63
CA ILE A 469 -1.34 12.51 -32.64
C ILE A 469 -0.96 11.89 -33.99
N SER A 470 -1.93 11.57 -34.83
CA SER A 470 -1.63 11.03 -36.15
C SER A 470 -1.01 12.11 -37.05
N PRO A 471 0.04 11.79 -37.84
CA PRO A 471 0.61 12.75 -38.78
C PRO A 471 -0.35 13.11 -39.93
N LYS A 472 -1.45 12.37 -40.08
CA LYS A 472 -2.52 12.68 -41.03
C LYS A 472 -3.65 13.51 -40.41
N SER A 473 -3.61 13.72 -39.09
CA SER A 473 -4.58 14.54 -38.40
C SER A 473 -4.33 16.02 -38.74
N PRO A 474 -5.38 16.85 -38.84
CA PRO A 474 -5.20 18.29 -39.02
C PRO A 474 -4.86 19.04 -37.72
N LEU A 475 -4.66 18.32 -36.60
CA LEU A 475 -4.31 18.86 -35.27
C LEU A 475 -2.85 19.31 -35.12
#